data_AF-Q9I5M9-F1
#
_entry.id   AF-Q9I5M9-F1
#
_cell.length_a   1.000
_cell.length_b   1.000
_cell.length_c   1.000
_cell.angle_alpha   90.00
_cell.angle_beta   90.00
_cell.angle_gamma   90.00
#
_symmetry.space_group_name_H-M   'P 1'
#
loop_
_entity.id
_entity.type
_entity.pdbx_description
1 polymer ?
#
loop_
_entity_poly.entity_id
_entity_poly.type
_entity_poly.pdbx_seq_one_letter_code
_entity_poly.pdbx_strand_id
1 'polypeptide(L)'
;MNTRPFSLPIWAQALLAGAAFAAYASQAAYADSLEERLRAQLRSTTQQLQALQTEQAQATAAKAALESQRDAALAQVKQLSAELARAKGQAEQLSAQQQGLHDRARQMVEASNEQLGKYKQAYDELLVMARAKEAERQKLDLAFREHDQQLQQCTAKNREMYGVAKEILGAYENVSVAEVMKIRQPFASGARVKFEEMAQKLGDDLYKTQVENRQAALAQ
;
A
#
# COMPACT_ATOMS: atom_id res chain seq x y z
N MET A 1 -109.53 -114.24 -47.19
CA MET A 1 -108.41 -113.64 -46.43
C MET A 1 -107.80 -112.53 -47.27
N ASN A 2 -107.79 -111.31 -46.73
CA ASN A 2 -107.28 -110.10 -47.38
C ASN A 2 -105.75 -110.14 -47.57
N THR A 3 -105.26 -109.79 -48.75
CA THR A 3 -103.92 -109.19 -48.93
C THR A 3 -104.02 -108.05 -49.94
N ARG A 4 -103.78 -106.82 -49.47
CA ARG A 4 -103.56 -105.63 -50.32
C ARG A 4 -102.05 -105.34 -50.32
N PRO A 5 -101.38 -105.24 -51.47
CA PRO A 5 -100.03 -104.68 -51.55
C PRO A 5 -100.12 -103.17 -51.73
N PHE A 6 -99.54 -102.43 -50.78
CA PHE A 6 -99.46 -100.97 -50.76
C PHE A 6 -98.15 -100.57 -51.45
N SER A 7 -98.21 -100.08 -52.69
CA SER A 7 -97.02 -99.57 -53.40
C SER A 7 -96.89 -98.07 -53.16
N LEU A 8 -95.75 -97.67 -52.57
CA LEU A 8 -95.43 -96.30 -52.18
C LEU A 8 -95.22 -95.38 -53.40
N PRO A 9 -95.65 -94.11 -53.34
CA PRO A 9 -95.55 -93.16 -54.44
C PRO A 9 -94.16 -92.51 -54.56
N ILE A 10 -93.79 -92.19 -55.80
CA ILE A 10 -92.46 -91.80 -56.33
C ILE A 10 -91.85 -90.54 -55.68
N TRP A 11 -92.63 -89.76 -54.93
CA TRP A 11 -92.18 -88.49 -54.33
C TRP A 11 -91.10 -88.64 -53.26
N ALA A 12 -90.97 -89.82 -52.64
CA ALA A 12 -89.93 -90.06 -51.63
C ALA A 12 -88.51 -90.10 -52.20
N GLN A 13 -88.33 -90.40 -53.49
CA GLN A 13 -86.99 -90.50 -54.10
C GLN A 13 -86.37 -89.14 -54.43
N ALA A 14 -87.17 -88.09 -54.62
CA ALA A 14 -86.65 -86.76 -54.93
C ALA A 14 -85.99 -86.07 -53.71
N LEU A 15 -86.37 -86.47 -52.49
CA LEU A 15 -85.92 -85.78 -51.27
C LEU A 15 -84.49 -86.20 -50.84
N LEU A 16 -84.03 -87.38 -51.25
CA LEU A 16 -82.67 -87.84 -50.92
C LEU A 16 -81.59 -87.17 -51.79
N ALA A 17 -81.90 -86.86 -53.05
CA ALA A 17 -80.96 -86.19 -53.97
C ALA A 17 -80.70 -84.74 -53.56
N GLY A 18 -81.70 -84.04 -53.00
CA GLY A 18 -81.56 -82.66 -52.54
C GLY A 18 -80.62 -82.52 -51.33
N ALA A 19 -80.59 -83.50 -50.43
CA ALA A 19 -79.74 -83.46 -49.24
C ALA A 19 -78.25 -83.63 -49.55
N ALA A 20 -77.90 -84.46 -50.54
CA ALA A 20 -76.51 -84.67 -50.94
C ALA A 20 -75.90 -83.42 -51.58
N PHE A 21 -76.69 -82.63 -52.33
CA PHE A 21 -76.22 -81.38 -52.93
C PHE A 21 -75.99 -80.28 -51.88
N ALA A 22 -76.83 -80.23 -50.84
CA ALA A 22 -76.67 -79.27 -49.74
C ALA A 22 -75.40 -79.53 -48.90
N ALA A 23 -75.01 -80.80 -48.71
CA ALA A 23 -73.77 -81.15 -48.01
C ALA A 23 -72.51 -80.79 -48.81
N TYR A 24 -72.54 -80.89 -50.14
CA TYR A 24 -71.41 -80.48 -50.98
C TYR A 24 -71.26 -78.94 -51.02
N ALA A 25 -72.39 -78.22 -51.06
CA ALA A 25 -72.39 -76.76 -51.03
C ALA A 25 -71.89 -76.18 -49.69
N SER A 26 -72.21 -76.83 -48.56
CA SER A 26 -71.69 -76.39 -47.26
C SER A 26 -70.18 -76.60 -47.16
N GLN A 27 -69.64 -77.72 -47.65
CA GLN A 27 -68.19 -77.97 -47.67
C GLN A 27 -67.43 -76.90 -48.49
N ALA A 28 -67.99 -76.46 -49.63
CA ALA A 28 -67.42 -75.39 -50.44
C ALA A 28 -67.47 -74.03 -49.72
N ALA A 29 -68.58 -73.70 -49.05
CA ALA A 29 -68.70 -72.46 -48.28
C ALA A 29 -67.75 -72.41 -47.08
N TYR A 30 -67.49 -73.55 -46.42
CA TYR A 30 -66.50 -73.62 -45.34
C TYR A 30 -65.08 -73.41 -45.86
N ALA A 31 -64.73 -74.00 -47.01
CA ALA A 31 -63.41 -73.80 -47.63
C ALA A 31 -63.17 -72.32 -48.00
N ASP A 32 -64.17 -71.67 -48.60
CA ASP A 32 -64.09 -70.24 -48.98
C ASP A 32 -63.94 -69.34 -47.73
N SER A 33 -64.63 -69.68 -46.63
CA SER A 33 -64.52 -68.95 -45.36
C SER A 33 -63.14 -69.10 -44.67
N LEU A 34 -62.50 -70.27 -44.82
CA LEU A 34 -61.16 -70.51 -44.27
C LEU A 34 -60.10 -69.76 -45.07
N GLU A 35 -60.20 -69.75 -46.40
CA GLU A 35 -59.32 -68.94 -47.25
C GLU A 35 -59.47 -67.43 -46.97
N GLU A 36 -60.71 -66.93 -46.84
CA GLU A 36 -60.94 -65.51 -46.55
C GLU A 36 -60.43 -65.14 -45.15
N ARG A 37 -60.57 -66.03 -44.15
CA ARG A 37 -59.99 -65.83 -42.81
C ARG A 37 -58.46 -65.84 -42.84
N LEU A 38 -57.84 -66.75 -43.60
CA LEU A 38 -56.38 -66.78 -43.79
C LEU A 38 -55.89 -65.52 -44.50
N ARG A 39 -56.60 -65.05 -45.54
CA ARG A 39 -56.30 -63.77 -46.21
C ARG A 39 -56.45 -62.59 -45.26
N ALA A 40 -57.50 -62.56 -44.44
CA ALA A 40 -57.71 -61.51 -43.44
C ALA A 40 -56.63 -61.54 -42.35
N GLN A 41 -56.24 -62.72 -41.86
CA GLN A 41 -55.13 -62.88 -40.93
C GLN A 41 -53.81 -62.43 -41.55
N LEU A 42 -53.50 -62.83 -42.78
CA LEU A 42 -52.32 -62.37 -43.51
C LEU A 42 -52.33 -60.84 -43.67
N ARG A 43 -53.43 -60.24 -44.13
CA ARG A 43 -53.57 -58.77 -44.23
C ARG A 43 -53.35 -58.08 -42.89
N SER A 44 -53.94 -58.60 -41.80
CA SER A 44 -53.75 -58.09 -40.44
C SER A 44 -52.30 -58.19 -39.97
N THR A 45 -51.65 -59.33 -40.19
CA THR A 45 -50.22 -59.50 -39.85
C THR A 45 -49.31 -58.58 -40.69
N THR A 46 -49.63 -58.34 -41.96
CA THR A 46 -48.90 -57.41 -42.82
C THR A 46 -49.07 -55.97 -42.34
N GLN A 47 -50.28 -55.57 -41.93
CA GLN A 47 -50.53 -54.24 -41.35
C GLN A 47 -49.81 -54.05 -40.02
N GLN A 48 -49.83 -55.06 -39.14
CA GLN A 48 -49.08 -55.03 -37.88
C GLN A 48 -47.57 -54.92 -38.12
N LEU A 49 -47.04 -55.64 -39.10
CA LEU A 49 -45.62 -55.58 -39.45
C LEU A 49 -45.22 -54.20 -40.01
N GLN A 50 -46.06 -53.60 -40.85
CA GLN A 50 -45.86 -52.22 -41.33
C GLN A 50 -45.94 -51.18 -40.20
N ALA A 51 -46.88 -51.35 -39.25
CA ALA A 51 -47.01 -50.48 -38.08
C ALA A 51 -45.76 -50.57 -37.18
N LEU A 52 -45.29 -51.79 -36.88
CA LEU A 52 -44.07 -52.02 -36.09
C LEU A 52 -42.82 -51.48 -36.79
N GLN A 53 -42.71 -51.63 -38.12
CA GLN A 53 -41.61 -51.03 -38.90
C GLN A 53 -41.62 -49.50 -38.81
N THR A 54 -42.81 -48.89 -38.89
CA THR A 54 -42.96 -47.44 -38.76
C THR A 54 -42.62 -46.97 -37.35
N GLU A 55 -43.07 -47.67 -36.31
CA GLU A 55 -42.78 -47.36 -34.92
C GLU A 55 -41.27 -47.51 -34.61
N GLN A 56 -40.63 -48.56 -35.14
CA GLN A 56 -39.17 -48.74 -35.03
C GLN A 56 -38.41 -47.59 -35.72
N ALA A 57 -38.85 -47.17 -36.92
CA ALA A 57 -38.25 -46.04 -37.62
C ALA A 57 -38.42 -44.72 -36.83
N GLN A 58 -39.58 -44.50 -36.21
CA GLN A 58 -39.82 -43.33 -35.37
C GLN A 58 -39.00 -43.37 -34.07
N ALA A 59 -38.93 -44.52 -33.40
CA ALA A 59 -38.14 -44.69 -32.18
C ALA A 59 -36.64 -44.52 -32.43
N THR A 60 -36.13 -45.03 -33.56
CA THR A 60 -34.73 -44.84 -33.97
C THR A 60 -34.42 -43.38 -34.32
N ALA A 61 -35.33 -42.70 -35.03
CA ALA A 61 -35.21 -41.27 -35.30
C ALA A 61 -35.24 -40.42 -34.02
N ALA A 62 -36.16 -40.72 -33.09
CA ALA A 62 -36.26 -40.04 -31.79
C ALA A 62 -35.02 -40.28 -30.92
N LYS A 63 -34.49 -41.52 -30.90
CA LYS A 63 -33.24 -41.84 -30.21
C LYS A 63 -32.07 -41.06 -30.79
N ALA A 64 -31.92 -41.00 -32.11
CA ALA A 64 -30.86 -40.23 -32.75
C ALA A 64 -30.96 -38.73 -32.44
N ALA A 65 -32.19 -38.18 -32.41
CA ALA A 65 -32.41 -36.78 -32.04
C ALA A 65 -32.05 -36.51 -30.57
N LEU A 66 -32.44 -37.39 -29.64
CA LEU A 66 -32.09 -37.27 -28.23
C LEU A 66 -30.58 -37.44 -27.98
N GLU A 67 -29.92 -38.36 -28.69
CA GLU A 67 -28.47 -38.52 -28.63
C GLU A 67 -27.76 -37.25 -29.12
N SER A 68 -28.20 -36.66 -30.24
CA SER A 68 -27.66 -35.39 -30.73
C SER A 68 -27.87 -34.23 -29.76
N GLN A 69 -29.04 -34.14 -29.11
CA GLN A 69 -29.30 -33.11 -28.10
C GLN A 69 -28.46 -33.31 -26.84
N ARG A 70 -28.29 -34.57 -26.40
CA ARG A 70 -27.42 -34.92 -25.28
C ARG A 70 -25.98 -34.54 -25.56
N ASP A 71 -25.48 -34.82 -26.76
CA ASP A 71 -24.11 -34.47 -27.16
C ASP A 71 -23.92 -32.96 -27.23
N ALA A 72 -24.90 -32.23 -27.76
CA ALA A 72 -24.88 -30.76 -27.75
C ALA A 72 -24.89 -30.18 -26.33
N ALA A 73 -25.72 -30.72 -25.44
CA ALA A 73 -25.78 -30.29 -24.04
C ALA A 73 -24.48 -30.59 -23.28
N LEU A 74 -23.88 -31.77 -23.49
CA LEU A 74 -22.58 -32.11 -22.91
C LEU A 74 -21.45 -31.20 -23.43
N ALA A 75 -21.49 -30.83 -24.72
CA ALA A 75 -20.54 -29.88 -25.28
C ALA A 75 -20.68 -28.49 -24.63
N GLN A 76 -21.91 -28.00 -24.44
CA GLN A 76 -22.18 -26.72 -23.77
C GLN A 76 -21.74 -26.74 -22.31
N VAL A 77 -22.04 -27.80 -21.55
CA VAL A 77 -21.59 -27.94 -20.16
C VAL A 77 -20.06 -27.93 -20.08
N LYS A 78 -19.37 -28.64 -20.97
CA LYS A 78 -17.90 -28.61 -21.03
C LYS A 78 -17.38 -27.20 -21.31
N GLN A 79 -17.96 -26.51 -22.29
CA GLN A 79 -17.56 -25.14 -22.63
C GLN A 79 -17.78 -24.18 -21.45
N LEU A 80 -18.98 -24.16 -20.86
CA LEU A 80 -19.31 -23.31 -19.70
C LEU A 80 -18.42 -23.63 -18.49
N SER A 81 -18.11 -24.91 -18.25
CA SER A 81 -17.20 -25.30 -17.17
C SER A 81 -15.78 -24.77 -17.39
N ALA A 82 -15.30 -24.76 -18.63
CA ALA A 82 -13.99 -24.23 -18.99
C ALA A 82 -13.95 -22.70 -18.90
N GLU A 83 -15.01 -22.02 -19.32
CA GLU A 83 -15.15 -20.56 -19.18
C GLU A 83 -15.21 -20.14 -17.70
N LEU A 84 -15.96 -20.87 -16.87
CA LEU A 84 -16.05 -20.62 -15.43
C LEU A 84 -14.69 -20.82 -14.75
N ALA A 85 -13.97 -21.89 -15.09
CA ALA A 85 -12.61 -22.13 -14.56
C ALA A 85 -11.65 -21.00 -14.94
N ARG A 86 -11.70 -20.53 -16.19
CA ARG A 86 -10.91 -19.37 -16.66
C ARG A 86 -11.27 -18.08 -15.93
N ALA A 87 -12.56 -17.79 -15.79
CA ALA A 87 -13.04 -16.60 -15.10
C ALA A 87 -12.63 -16.60 -13.61
N LYS A 88 -12.71 -17.75 -12.93
CA LYS A 88 -12.23 -17.89 -11.55
C LYS A 88 -10.73 -17.65 -11.45
N GLY A 89 -9.92 -18.27 -12.31
CA GLY A 89 -8.47 -18.06 -12.33
C GLY A 89 -8.09 -16.59 -12.57
N GLN A 90 -8.80 -15.90 -13.48
CA GLN A 90 -8.60 -14.47 -13.71
C GLN A 90 -9.01 -13.61 -12.51
N ALA A 91 -10.13 -13.92 -11.86
CA ALA A 91 -10.59 -13.20 -10.68
C ALA A 91 -9.62 -13.35 -9.50
N GLU A 92 -9.10 -14.55 -9.26
CA GLU A 92 -8.09 -14.83 -8.23
C GLU A 92 -6.78 -14.08 -8.53
N GLN A 93 -6.33 -14.12 -9.79
CA GLN A 93 -5.12 -13.40 -10.21
C GLN A 93 -5.27 -11.88 -10.05
N LEU A 94 -6.43 -11.32 -10.41
CA LEU A 94 -6.71 -9.89 -10.26
C LEU A 94 -6.79 -9.50 -8.78
N SER A 95 -7.42 -10.33 -7.95
CA SER A 95 -7.50 -10.12 -6.50
C SER A 95 -6.10 -10.12 -5.86
N ALA A 96 -5.25 -11.08 -6.22
CA ALA A 96 -3.87 -11.16 -5.75
C ALA A 96 -3.03 -9.95 -6.21
N GLN A 97 -3.20 -9.49 -7.47
CA GLN A 97 -2.55 -8.26 -7.95
C GLN A 97 -3.02 -7.02 -7.19
N GLN A 98 -4.32 -6.90 -6.94
CA GLN A 98 -4.89 -5.77 -6.21
C GLN A 98 -4.38 -5.73 -4.76
N GLN A 99 -4.32 -6.88 -4.09
CA GLN A 99 -3.73 -6.99 -2.73
C GLN A 99 -2.25 -6.59 -2.75
N GLY A 100 -1.46 -7.14 -3.68
CA GLY A 100 -0.05 -6.78 -3.81
C GLY A 100 0.19 -5.29 -4.11
N LEU A 101 -0.69 -4.66 -4.90
CA LEU A 101 -0.64 -3.21 -5.15
C LEU A 101 -0.99 -2.40 -3.91
N HIS A 102 -2.01 -2.80 -3.15
CA HIS A 102 -2.38 -2.13 -1.90
C HIS A 102 -1.28 -2.25 -0.84
N ASP A 103 -0.65 -3.41 -0.71
CA ASP A 103 0.45 -3.62 0.23
C ASP A 103 1.67 -2.79 -0.16
N ARG A 104 2.02 -2.78 -1.46
CA ARG A 104 3.13 -1.95 -1.96
C ARG A 104 2.86 -0.45 -1.79
N ALA A 105 1.62 -0.01 -2.01
CA ALA A 105 1.22 1.37 -1.78
C ALA A 105 1.31 1.74 -0.29
N ARG A 106 0.84 0.87 0.61
CA ARG A 106 0.99 1.07 2.07
C ARG A 106 2.45 1.16 2.48
N GLN A 107 3.28 0.22 2.05
CA GLN A 107 4.72 0.21 2.36
C GLN A 107 5.41 1.48 1.86
N MET A 108 5.08 1.95 0.65
CA MET A 108 5.61 3.21 0.11
C MET A 108 5.19 4.43 0.94
N VAL A 109 3.94 4.48 1.39
CA VAL A 109 3.44 5.56 2.25
C VAL A 109 4.09 5.53 3.63
N GLU A 110 4.23 4.35 4.25
CA GLU A 110 4.90 4.18 5.54
C GLU A 110 6.37 4.58 5.47
N ALA A 111 7.10 4.08 4.46
CA ALA A 111 8.51 4.44 4.25
C ALA A 111 8.68 5.95 3.98
N SER A 112 7.79 6.56 3.19
CA SER A 112 7.79 7.99 2.94
C SER A 112 7.54 8.81 4.22
N ASN A 113 6.54 8.41 5.03
CA ASN A 113 6.24 9.07 6.30
C ASN A 113 7.39 8.94 7.30
N GLU A 114 8.05 7.79 7.36
CA GLU A 114 9.23 7.59 8.22
C GLU A 114 10.39 8.49 7.79
N GLN A 115 10.68 8.59 6.48
CA GLN A 115 11.70 9.48 5.95
C GLN A 115 11.37 10.95 6.22
N LEU A 116 10.13 11.37 6.00
CA LEU A 116 9.67 12.73 6.29
C LEU A 116 9.81 13.05 7.80
N GLY A 117 9.52 12.10 8.68
CA GLY A 117 9.76 12.23 10.11
C GLY A 117 11.24 12.48 10.43
N LYS A 118 12.13 11.65 9.88
CA LYS A 118 13.59 11.78 10.06
C LYS A 118 14.12 13.12 9.54
N TYR A 119 13.67 13.57 8.36
CA TYR A 119 14.10 14.85 7.80
C TYR A 119 13.63 16.04 8.63
N LYS A 120 12.40 16.00 9.16
CA LYS A 120 11.90 17.05 10.06
C LYS A 120 12.72 17.13 11.35
N GLN A 121 12.97 15.97 11.97
CA GLN A 121 13.79 15.91 13.19
C GLN A 121 15.20 16.44 12.94
N ALA A 122 15.88 15.98 11.88
CA ALA A 122 17.22 16.45 11.54
C ALA A 122 17.25 17.96 11.22
N TYR A 123 16.20 18.49 10.57
CA TYR A 123 16.08 19.91 10.29
C TYR A 123 15.88 20.75 11.56
N ASP A 124 15.03 20.29 12.47
CA ASP A 124 14.80 20.96 13.76
C ASP A 124 16.06 20.93 14.63
N GLU A 125 16.76 19.80 14.70
CA GLU A 125 18.05 19.68 15.37
C GLU A 125 19.11 20.62 14.77
N LEU A 126 19.19 20.70 13.44
CA LEU A 126 20.10 21.62 12.75
C LEU A 126 19.77 23.08 13.06
N LEU A 127 18.49 23.46 13.11
CA LEU A 127 18.06 24.80 13.47
C LEU A 127 18.42 25.16 14.91
N VAL A 128 18.24 24.24 15.86
CA VAL A 128 18.63 24.45 17.26
C VAL A 128 20.15 24.62 17.37
N MET A 129 20.93 23.74 16.73
CA MET A 129 22.39 23.85 16.72
C MET A 129 22.87 25.16 16.08
N ALA A 130 22.28 25.57 14.96
CA ALA A 130 22.62 26.82 14.29
C ALA A 130 22.35 28.04 15.18
N ARG A 131 21.19 28.08 15.86
CA ARG A 131 20.85 29.17 16.80
C ARG A 131 21.77 29.19 18.01
N ALA A 132 22.10 28.03 18.57
CA ALA A 132 23.04 27.93 19.68
C ALA A 132 24.44 28.44 19.28
N LYS A 133 24.93 28.04 18.10
CA LYS A 133 26.22 28.50 17.58
C LYS A 133 26.25 29.99 17.29
N GLU A 134 25.16 30.54 16.77
CA GLU A 134 25.03 31.98 16.55
C GLU A 134 25.06 32.76 17.87
N ALA A 135 24.33 32.29 18.89
CA ALA A 135 24.36 32.90 20.22
C ALA A 135 25.74 32.82 20.88
N GLU A 136 26.44 31.68 20.77
CA GLU A 136 27.83 31.53 21.22
C GLU A 136 28.76 32.51 20.51
N ARG A 137 28.63 32.66 19.19
CA ARG A 137 29.43 33.59 18.40
C ARG A 137 29.22 35.03 18.86
N GLN A 138 27.98 35.45 19.08
CA GLN A 138 27.67 36.81 19.56
C GLN A 138 28.23 37.06 20.96
N LYS A 139 28.09 36.09 21.87
CA LYS A 139 28.68 36.18 23.22
C LYS A 139 30.20 36.32 23.15
N LEU A 140 30.85 35.55 22.30
CA LEU A 140 32.31 35.57 22.15
C LEU A 140 32.79 36.87 21.50
N ASP A 141 32.08 37.41 20.50
CA ASP A 141 32.39 38.70 19.87
C ASP A 141 32.27 39.86 20.87
N LEU A 142 31.25 39.86 21.73
CA LEU A 142 31.11 40.85 22.79
C LEU A 142 32.25 40.75 23.82
N ALA A 143 32.55 39.55 24.32
CA ALA A 143 33.64 39.34 25.26
C ALA A 143 35.01 39.73 24.66
N PHE A 144 35.22 39.41 23.38
CA PHE A 144 36.44 39.78 22.67
C PHE A 144 36.60 41.30 22.57
N ARG A 145 35.53 42.02 22.22
CA ARG A 145 35.57 43.50 22.16
C ARG A 145 35.80 44.14 23.51
N GLU A 146 35.19 43.62 24.57
CA GLU A 146 35.41 44.10 25.93
C GLU A 146 36.87 43.90 26.34
N HIS A 147 37.43 42.72 26.11
CA HIS A 147 38.83 42.44 26.40
C HIS A 147 39.81 43.27 25.55
N ASP A 148 39.52 43.47 24.26
CA ASP A 148 40.35 44.31 23.40
C ASP A 148 40.37 45.77 23.91
N GLN A 149 39.21 46.30 24.31
CA GLN A 149 39.14 47.63 24.93
C GLN A 149 39.93 47.72 26.25
N GLN A 150 39.81 46.72 27.11
CA GLN A 150 40.58 46.66 28.36
C GLN A 150 42.10 46.60 28.09
N LEU A 151 42.54 45.83 27.10
CA LEU A 151 43.95 45.74 26.71
C LEU A 151 44.47 47.05 26.12
N GLN A 152 43.68 47.74 25.30
CA GLN A 152 44.04 49.06 24.77
C GLN A 152 44.19 50.08 25.89
N GLN A 153 43.26 50.12 26.85
CA GLN A 153 43.34 51.00 28.02
C GLN A 153 44.56 50.67 28.88
N CYS A 154 44.80 49.39 29.16
CA CYS A 154 45.97 48.94 29.90
C CYS A 154 47.27 49.36 29.21
N THR A 155 47.36 49.18 27.89
CA THR A 155 48.54 49.56 27.10
C THR A 155 48.77 51.07 27.12
N ALA A 156 47.72 51.88 26.98
CA ALA A 156 47.82 53.33 27.05
C ALA A 156 48.28 53.80 28.44
N LYS A 157 47.67 53.26 29.49
CA LYS A 157 48.00 53.58 30.89
C LYS A 157 49.41 53.12 31.28
N ASN A 158 49.85 51.97 30.79
CA ASN A 158 51.22 51.49 31.00
C ASN A 158 52.26 52.43 30.39
N ARG A 159 52.00 52.95 29.18
CA ARG A 159 52.87 53.97 28.55
C ARG A 159 52.90 55.27 29.34
N GLU A 160 51.75 55.73 29.83
CA GLU A 160 51.64 56.90 30.69
C GLU A 160 52.45 56.71 31.98
N MET A 161 52.27 55.56 32.64
CA MET A 161 52.98 55.20 33.88
C MET A 161 54.50 55.18 33.66
N TYR A 162 54.96 54.64 32.53
CA TYR A 162 56.38 54.64 32.18
C TYR A 162 56.93 56.05 31.95
N GLY A 163 56.12 56.96 31.40
CA GLY A 163 56.44 58.38 31.28
C GLY A 163 56.63 59.04 32.65
N VAL A 164 55.65 58.87 33.55
CA VAL A 164 55.72 59.39 34.94
C VAL A 164 56.92 58.80 35.68
N ALA A 165 57.20 57.50 35.52
CA ALA A 165 58.36 56.86 36.13
C ALA A 165 59.69 57.47 35.67
N LYS A 166 59.79 57.88 34.40
CA LYS A 166 60.96 58.63 33.90
C LYS A 166 61.05 60.03 34.49
N GLU A 167 59.92 60.71 34.69
CA GLU A 167 59.90 62.02 35.35
C GLU A 167 60.36 61.91 36.81
N ILE A 168 59.93 60.87 37.54
CA ILE A 168 60.40 60.58 38.90
C ILE A 168 61.92 60.36 38.92
N LEU A 169 62.44 59.54 38.00
CA LEU A 169 63.88 59.28 37.91
C LEU A 169 64.67 60.55 37.58
N GLY A 170 64.20 61.34 36.61
CA GLY A 170 64.82 62.62 36.26
C GLY A 170 64.75 63.65 37.39
N ALA A 171 63.66 63.70 38.16
CA ALA A 171 63.57 64.54 39.35
C ALA A 171 64.61 64.13 40.40
N TYR A 172 64.80 62.83 40.63
CA TYR A 172 65.80 62.30 41.56
C TYR A 172 67.24 62.64 41.13
N GLU A 173 67.56 62.49 39.84
CA GLU A 173 68.88 62.82 39.29
C GLU A 173 69.21 64.32 39.37
N ASN A 174 68.19 65.18 39.23
CA ASN A 174 68.36 66.64 39.28
C ASN A 174 68.37 67.21 40.71
N VAL A 175 68.06 66.43 41.74
CA VAL A 175 68.23 66.86 43.14
C VAL A 175 69.71 67.06 43.41
N SER A 176 70.18 68.27 43.19
CA SER A 176 71.59 68.62 43.36
C SER A 176 71.97 68.56 44.85
N VAL A 177 73.22 68.20 45.16
CA VAL A 177 73.77 68.27 46.53
C VAL A 177 73.58 69.67 47.13
N ALA A 178 73.62 70.73 46.30
CA ALA A 178 73.36 72.10 46.71
C ALA A 178 71.90 72.33 47.13
N GLU A 179 70.93 71.72 46.45
CA GLU A 179 69.52 71.72 46.89
C GLU A 179 69.35 70.95 48.20
N VAL A 180 69.97 69.78 48.35
CA VAL A 180 69.95 69.02 49.62
C VAL A 180 70.50 69.86 50.77
N MET A 181 71.59 70.59 50.54
CA MET A 181 72.16 71.52 51.53
C MET A 181 71.22 72.70 51.84
N LYS A 182 70.57 73.28 50.82
CA LYS A 182 69.57 74.34 51.02
C LYS A 182 68.39 73.82 51.84
N ILE A 183 67.81 72.68 51.49
CA ILE A 183 66.70 72.02 52.21
C ILE A 183 67.02 71.84 53.71
N ARG A 184 68.30 71.58 54.04
CA ARG A 184 68.76 71.37 55.42
C ARG A 184 68.95 72.66 56.22
N GLN A 185 68.95 73.84 55.60
CA GLN A 185 69.02 75.10 56.32
C GLN A 185 67.66 75.47 56.93
N PRO A 186 67.61 75.92 58.20
CA PRO A 186 66.36 76.15 58.95
C PRO A 186 65.43 77.21 58.32
N PHE A 187 65.91 78.00 57.36
CA PHE A 187 65.14 79.05 56.67
C PHE A 187 64.74 78.70 55.23
N ALA A 188 65.04 77.50 54.73
CA ALA A 188 64.71 77.09 53.36
C ALA A 188 63.30 76.49 53.22
N SER A 189 62.30 77.05 53.91
CA SER A 189 60.91 76.59 53.85
C SER A 189 60.39 76.53 52.40
N GLY A 190 60.73 77.53 51.57
CA GLY A 190 60.34 77.57 50.16
C GLY A 190 60.91 76.42 49.31
N ALA A 191 62.10 75.89 49.63
CA ALA A 191 62.62 74.70 48.94
C ALA A 191 61.85 73.44 49.35
N ARG A 192 61.58 73.28 50.66
CA ARG A 192 60.84 72.13 51.20
C ARG A 192 59.43 72.02 50.61
N VAL A 193 58.70 73.13 50.53
CA VAL A 193 57.35 73.18 49.93
C VAL A 193 57.40 72.80 48.45
N LYS A 194 58.37 73.32 47.68
CA LYS A 194 58.51 72.94 46.25
C LYS A 194 58.78 71.44 46.05
N PHE A 195 59.58 70.82 46.92
CA PHE A 195 59.81 69.38 46.87
C PHE A 195 58.54 68.59 47.22
N GLU A 196 57.78 69.05 48.22
CA GLU A 196 56.50 68.43 48.58
C GLU A 196 55.46 68.56 47.46
N GLU A 197 55.32 69.74 46.84
CA GLU A 197 54.44 69.97 45.69
C GLU A 197 54.81 69.09 44.49
N MET A 198 56.12 68.95 44.21
CA MET A 198 56.59 68.07 43.13
C MET A 198 56.30 66.60 43.43
N ALA A 199 56.52 66.15 44.67
CA ALA A 199 56.21 64.79 45.10
C ALA A 199 54.70 64.50 45.04
N GLN A 200 53.87 65.44 45.46
CA GLN A 200 52.41 65.35 45.37
C GLN A 200 51.97 65.24 43.91
N LYS A 201 52.48 66.11 43.03
CA LYS A 201 52.14 66.08 41.60
C LYS A 201 52.50 64.74 40.94
N LEU A 202 53.70 64.23 41.18
CA LEU A 202 54.13 62.93 40.63
C LEU A 202 53.31 61.76 41.21
N GLY A 203 52.94 61.85 42.50
CA GLY A 203 52.03 60.89 43.13
C GLY A 203 50.64 60.90 42.49
N ASP A 204 50.07 62.09 42.25
CA ASP A 204 48.78 62.26 41.57
C ASP A 204 48.82 61.75 40.13
N ASP A 205 49.90 62.01 39.40
CA ASP A 205 50.07 61.55 38.02
C ASP A 205 50.22 60.03 37.97
N LEU A 206 50.95 59.41 38.90
CA LEU A 206 51.02 57.95 39.01
C LEU A 206 49.65 57.34 39.35
N TYR A 207 48.88 57.96 40.25
CA TYR A 207 47.54 57.51 40.60
C TYR A 207 46.60 57.48 39.39
N LYS A 208 46.65 58.50 38.53
CA LYS A 208 45.86 58.55 37.28
C LYS A 208 46.20 57.42 36.29
N THR A 209 47.36 56.78 36.42
CA THR A 209 47.78 55.69 35.52
C THR A 209 47.27 54.30 35.94
N GLN A 210 46.59 54.19 37.08
CA GLN A 210 46.04 52.91 37.50
C GLN A 210 44.92 52.45 36.56
N VAL A 211 44.95 51.18 36.19
CA VAL A 211 43.86 50.53 35.46
C VAL A 211 42.81 50.12 36.49
N GLU A 212 41.73 50.89 36.59
CA GLU A 212 40.54 50.46 37.33
C GLU A 212 39.90 49.29 36.60
N ASN A 213 40.27 48.07 36.99
CA ASN A 213 39.55 46.89 36.54
C ASN A 213 38.12 47.02 37.08
N ARG A 214 37.14 47.28 36.22
CA ARG A 214 35.71 47.31 36.56
C ARG A 214 35.24 46.08 37.35
N GLN A 215 35.97 44.97 37.31
CA GLN A 215 35.73 43.81 38.17
C GLN A 215 35.79 44.15 39.67
N ALA A 216 36.52 45.17 40.11
CA ALA A 216 36.46 45.65 41.49
C ALA A 216 35.17 46.43 41.81
N ALA A 217 34.51 47.02 40.81
CA ALA A 217 33.26 47.76 40.98
C ALA A 217 32.00 46.87 40.84
N LEU A 218 32.09 45.73 40.15
CA LEU A 218 30.99 44.76 40.02
C LEU A 218 31.06 43.62 41.05
N ALA A 219 32.14 43.52 41.82
CA ALA A 219 32.23 42.61 42.97
C ALA A 219 31.54 43.16 44.24
N GLN A 220 30.78 44.25 44.12
CA GLN A 220 29.86 44.77 45.14
C GLN A 220 28.42 44.54 44.68
#